data_AF-A0AAW7YXK0-F1
#
_entry.id   AF-A0AAW7YXK0-F1
#
_cell.length_a   1.000
_cell.length_b   1.000
_cell.length_c   1.000
_cell.angle_alpha   90.00
_cell.angle_beta   90.00
_cell.angle_gamma   90.00
#
_symmetry.space_group_name_H-M   'P 1'
#
loop_
_entity.id
_entity.type
_entity.pdbx_description
1 polymer ?
#
loop_
_entity_poly.entity_id
_entity_poly.type
_entity_poly.pdbx_seq_one_letter_code
_entity_poly.pdbx_strand_id
1 'polypeptide(L)'
;LLSGLRAEDFVDASFGLPTVRDILAEMQKPGRDPRPTFKTASFAEGIDAINDLKPGMSLEGTVTNVAAFGAFVDVGVHQDGLV
;
A
#
# COMPACT_ATOMS: atom_id res chain seq x y z
N LEU A 1 -3.22 -15.35 20.68
CA LEU A 1 -2.88 -16.76 20.96
C LEU A 1 -1.39 -17.04 20.72
N LEU A 2 -0.78 -16.61 19.62
CA LEU A 2 0.67 -16.80 19.36
C LEU A 2 1.60 -15.76 20.02
N SER A 3 1.08 -14.62 20.45
CA SER A 3 1.84 -13.48 21.01
C SER A 3 2.45 -13.72 22.40
N GLY A 4 2.11 -14.83 23.07
CA GLY A 4 2.65 -15.20 24.39
C GLY A 4 3.71 -16.32 24.35
N LEU A 5 4.00 -16.87 23.16
CA LEU A 5 5.00 -17.92 22.99
C LEU A 5 6.38 -17.29 22.83
N ARG A 6 7.37 -17.82 23.54
CA ARG A 6 8.78 -17.43 23.38
C ARG A 6 9.44 -18.41 22.41
N ALA A 7 10.08 -17.89 21.37
CA ALA A 7 10.72 -18.72 20.34
C ALA A 7 11.87 -19.56 20.94
N GLU A 8 12.49 -19.04 22.00
CA GLU A 8 13.59 -19.67 22.73
C GLU A 8 13.20 -21.01 23.36
N ASP A 9 11.92 -21.20 23.70
CA ASP A 9 11.41 -22.43 24.33
C ASP A 9 11.30 -23.61 23.34
N PHE A 10 11.47 -23.36 22.03
CA PHE A 10 11.31 -24.35 20.96
C PHE A 10 12.58 -24.57 20.13
N VAL A 11 13.73 -24.06 20.58
CA VAL A 11 15.03 -24.23 19.91
C VAL A 11 15.61 -25.60 20.25
N ASP A 12 16.12 -26.31 19.23
CA ASP A 12 16.82 -27.58 19.42
C ASP A 12 18.08 -27.67 18.53
N ALA A 13 18.72 -28.84 18.50
CA ALA A 13 19.93 -29.07 17.71
C ALA A 13 19.68 -29.06 16.18
N SER A 14 18.43 -29.22 15.74
CA SER A 14 18.03 -29.27 14.33
C SER A 14 17.52 -27.90 13.84
N PHE A 15 16.88 -27.12 14.72
CA PHE A 15 16.25 -25.85 14.40
C PHE A 15 16.68 -24.77 15.39
N GLY A 16 17.49 -23.83 14.88
CA GLY A 16 17.93 -22.67 15.63
C GLY A 16 16.85 -21.62 15.82
N LEU A 17 17.15 -20.64 16.68
CA LEU A 17 16.26 -19.52 16.99
C LEU A 17 15.73 -18.75 15.76
N PRO A 18 16.53 -18.47 14.70
CA PRO A 18 16.00 -17.81 13.50
C PRO A 18 14.87 -18.61 12.84
N THR A 19 15.03 -19.92 12.70
CA THR A 19 14.05 -20.81 12.08
C THR A 19 12.75 -20.86 12.88
N VAL A 20 12.84 -20.98 14.20
CA VAL A 20 11.65 -20.99 15.06
C VAL A 20 10.91 -19.65 15.00
N ARG A 21 11.63 -18.52 14.94
CA ARG A 21 11.02 -17.20 14.80
C ARG A 21 10.28 -17.05 13.47
N ASP A 22 10.88 -17.52 12.39
CA ASP A 22 10.26 -17.47 11.06
C ASP A 22 8.98 -18.32 11.02
N ILE A 23 9.01 -19.52 11.61
CA ILE A 23 7.81 -20.38 11.74
C ILE A 23 6.71 -19.67 12.51
N LEU A 24 7.02 -19.05 13.67
CA LEU A 24 6.03 -18.33 14.46
C LEU A 24 5.47 -17.11 13.71
N ALA A 25 6.30 -16.42 12.92
CA ALA A 25 5.87 -15.30 12.08
C ALA A 25 4.94 -15.75 10.95
N GLU A 26 5.24 -16.87 10.29
CA GLU A 26 4.36 -17.48 9.28
C GLU A 26 3.05 -17.98 9.89
N MET A 27 3.07 -18.60 11.07
CA MET A 27 1.82 -19.01 11.74
C MET A 27 0.92 -17.83 12.12
N GLN A 28 1.49 -16.64 12.35
CA GLN A 28 0.71 -15.43 12.59
C GLN A 28 0.06 -14.89 11.31
N LYS A 29 0.71 -15.03 10.16
CA LYS A 29 0.21 -14.58 8.86
C LYS A 29 0.64 -15.55 7.75
N PRO A 30 -0.07 -16.68 7.58
CA PRO A 30 0.34 -17.71 6.63
C PRO A 30 0.38 -17.17 5.20
N GLY A 31 1.52 -17.35 4.51
CA GLY A 31 1.65 -16.93 3.12
C GLY A 31 1.58 -15.41 2.97
N ARG A 32 2.19 -14.69 3.90
CA ARG A 32 2.26 -13.22 3.87
C ARG A 32 2.83 -12.78 2.52
N ASP A 33 2.01 -12.07 1.75
CA ASP A 33 2.46 -11.42 0.54
C ASP A 33 3.59 -10.42 0.88
N PRO A 34 4.81 -10.58 0.32
CA PRO A 34 5.92 -9.67 0.60
C PRO A 34 5.75 -8.31 -0.07
N ARG A 35 4.78 -8.17 -0.97
CA ARG A 35 4.52 -6.91 -1.65
C ARG A 35 4.02 -5.86 -0.64
N PRO A 36 4.41 -4.59 -0.80
CA PRO A 36 3.81 -3.51 -0.05
C PRO A 36 2.30 -3.52 -0.30
N THR A 37 1.52 -3.29 0.76
CA THR A 37 0.09 -3.07 0.63
C THR A 37 -0.16 -1.97 -0.37
N PHE A 38 -1.01 -2.23 -1.36
CA PHE A 38 -1.44 -1.24 -2.33
C PHE A 38 -2.04 -0.06 -1.55
N LYS A 39 -1.37 1.10 -1.59
CA LYS A 39 -1.92 2.34 -1.05
C LYS A 39 -2.74 2.94 -2.18
N THR A 40 -4.05 3.02 -1.99
CA THR A 40 -4.91 3.85 -2.85
C THR A 40 -4.40 5.28 -2.77
N ALA A 41 -4.29 5.94 -3.91
CA ALA A 41 -3.98 7.36 -3.96
C ALA A 41 -4.90 8.11 -2.99
N SER A 42 -4.30 8.80 -2.04
CA SER A 42 -5.04 9.64 -1.11
C SER A 42 -5.16 10.99 -1.79
N PHE A 43 -6.32 11.29 -2.37
CA PHE A 43 -6.62 12.63 -2.87
C PHE A 43 -6.28 13.65 -1.77
N ALA A 44 -5.72 14.80 -2.16
CA ALA A 44 -5.40 15.84 -1.20
C ALA A 44 -6.68 16.23 -0.43
N GLU A 45 -6.64 16.13 0.90
CA GLU A 45 -7.79 16.44 1.75
C GLU A 45 -8.29 17.87 1.45
N GLY A 46 -9.55 18.00 1.02
CA GLY A 46 -10.21 19.29 0.76
C GLY A 46 -10.18 19.78 -0.70
N ILE A 47 -9.82 18.92 -1.66
CA ILE A 47 -9.99 19.21 -3.09
C ILE A 47 -11.09 18.31 -3.64
N ASP A 48 -12.31 18.86 -3.73
CA ASP A 48 -13.48 18.16 -4.26
C ASP A 48 -14.07 18.87 -5.49
N ALA A 49 -13.76 20.16 -5.69
CA ALA A 49 -14.26 20.95 -6.81
C ALA A 49 -13.14 21.58 -7.63
N ILE A 50 -13.42 21.85 -8.92
CA ILE A 50 -12.48 22.52 -9.83
C ILE A 50 -12.03 23.90 -9.31
N ASN A 51 -12.85 24.55 -8.48
CA ASN A 51 -12.56 25.86 -7.89
C ASN A 51 -11.48 25.81 -6.79
N ASP A 52 -11.21 24.63 -6.25
CA ASP A 52 -10.19 24.44 -5.21
C ASP A 52 -8.79 24.32 -5.83
N LEU A 53 -8.71 24.07 -7.15
CA LEU A 53 -7.47 23.95 -7.89
C LEU A 53 -6.80 25.30 -8.11
N LYS A 54 -5.49 25.35 -7.89
CA LYS A 54 -4.64 26.50 -8.20
C LYS A 54 -3.44 26.05 -9.03
N PRO A 55 -3.00 26.86 -10.01
CA PRO A 55 -1.78 26.57 -10.76
C PRO A 55 -0.58 26.33 -9.84
N GLY A 56 0.21 25.30 -10.14
CA GLY A 56 1.40 24.92 -9.36
C GLY A 56 1.15 23.93 -8.23
N MET A 57 -0.09 23.49 -8.01
CA MET A 57 -0.38 22.39 -7.08
C MET A 57 0.15 21.06 -7.61
N SER A 58 0.72 20.25 -6.71
CA SER A 58 1.07 18.86 -6.99
C SER A 58 0.02 17.97 -6.33
N LEU A 59 -0.76 17.27 -7.14
CA LEU A 59 -1.87 16.43 -6.69
C LEU A 59 -1.62 14.96 -7.04
N GLU A 60 -2.11 14.07 -6.19
CA GLU A 60 -2.18 12.65 -6.50
C GLU A 60 -3.47 12.39 -7.28
N GLY A 61 -3.35 11.70 -8.41
CA GLY A 61 -4.48 11.38 -9.29
C GLY A 61 -4.36 9.98 -9.86
N THR A 62 -5.49 9.43 -10.29
CA THR A 62 -5.56 8.09 -10.89
C THR A 62 -5.78 8.20 -12.40
N VAL A 63 -5.02 7.46 -13.19
CA VAL A 63 -5.21 7.39 -14.64
C VAL A 63 -6.52 6.66 -14.95
N THR A 64 -7.46 7.34 -15.60
CA THR A 64 -8.77 6.79 -15.99
C THR A 64 -8.74 6.20 -17.39
N ASN A 65 -7.99 6.81 -18.31
CA ASN A 65 -7.89 6.39 -19.71
C ASN A 65 -6.55 6.78 -20.33
N VAL A 66 -6.04 5.96 -21.25
CA VAL A 66 -4.81 6.21 -22.00
C VAL A 66 -5.13 6.28 -23.48
N ALA A 67 -4.78 7.40 -24.11
CA ALA A 67 -4.95 7.66 -25.54
C ALA A 67 -3.59 7.81 -26.24
N ALA A 68 -3.58 7.78 -27.57
CA ALA A 68 -2.35 7.95 -28.35
C ALA A 68 -1.67 9.33 -28.15
N PHE A 69 -2.43 10.32 -27.70
CA PHE A 69 -1.97 11.70 -27.51
C PHE A 69 -1.78 12.09 -26.04
N GLY A 70 -2.01 11.19 -25.09
CA GLY A 70 -1.91 11.53 -23.67
C GLY A 70 -2.67 10.58 -22.75
N ALA A 71 -2.75 10.95 -21.49
CA ALA A 71 -3.49 10.21 -20.46
C ALA A 71 -4.49 11.11 -19.76
N PHE A 72 -5.68 10.58 -19.50
CA PHE A 72 -6.68 11.23 -18.67
C PHE A 72 -6.47 10.82 -17.22
N VAL A 73 -6.38 11.82 -16.33
CA VAL A 73 -6.10 11.65 -14.91
C VAL A 73 -7.23 12.30 -14.11
N ASP A 74 -7.88 11.50 -13.25
CA ASP A 74 -8.82 12.00 -12.25
C ASP A 74 -8.04 12.42 -10.99
N VAL A 75 -8.24 13.66 -10.58
CA VAL A 75 -7.65 14.26 -9.38
C VAL A 75 -8.68 14.51 -8.27
N GLY A 76 -9.89 13.96 -8.39
CA GLY A 76 -10.94 14.02 -7.38
C GLY A 76 -11.93 15.18 -7.53
N VAL A 77 -11.88 15.94 -8.64
CA VAL A 77 -12.71 17.14 -8.86
C VAL A 77 -13.90 16.91 -9.81
N HIS A 78 -14.32 15.65 -9.99
CA HIS A 78 -15.37 15.20 -10.92
C HIS A 78 -15.12 15.53 -12.41
N GLN A 79 -13.90 15.96 -12.74
CA GLN A 79 -13.48 16.34 -14.09
C GLN A 79 -12.06 15.85 -14.34
N ASP A 80 -11.89 15.01 -15.37
CA ASP A 80 -10.58 14.48 -15.75
C ASP A 80 -9.70 15.57 -16.38
N GLY A 81 -8.42 15.57 -16.01
CA GLY A 81 -7.37 16.36 -16.65
C GLY A 81 -6.65 15.55 -17.73
N LEU A 82 -6.21 16.21 -18.81
CA LEU A 82 -5.38 15.60 -19.86
C LEU A 82 -3.91 15.95 -19.63
N VAL A 83 -3.04 14.94 -19.64
CA VAL A 83 -1.58 15.03 -19.60
C VAL A 83 -0.98 14.57 -20.92
#